data_AF-A0A536QM48-F1
#
_entry.id   AF-A0A536QM48-F1
#
_cell.length_a   1.000
_cell.length_b   1.000
_cell.length_c   1.000
_cell.angle_alpha   90.00
_cell.angle_beta   90.00
_cell.angle_gamma   90.00
#
_symmetry.space_group_name_H-M   'P 1'
#
loop_
_entity.id
_entity.type
_entity.pdbx_description
1 polymer ?
#
loop_
_entity_poly.entity_id
_entity_poly.type
_entity_poly.pdbx_seq_one_letter_code
_entity_poly.pdbx_strand_id
1 'polypeptide(L)'
;MKIGAELRLGGDVGELFADARALEAAGADSLWVLTRDDQDPWILAAALAATTWRARLVVVGATEHAAVRVTLDRLSRGRLFIGERSADAVLVADAEGTTERWAICEIPASRADWKTLRAEREAQGFAGIVLPNDPRLLDLVRNPDVEDDRADIRLAFG
;
A
#
# COMPACT_ATOMS: atom_id res chain seq x y z
N MET A 1 -8.23 10.77 1.70
CA MET A 1 -7.61 9.86 0.71
C MET A 1 -6.99 8.61 1.36
N LYS A 2 -7.06 7.44 0.72
CA LYS A 2 -6.51 6.14 1.21
C LYS A 2 -5.02 5.98 0.90
N ILE A 3 -4.33 5.15 1.69
CA ILE A 3 -2.89 4.89 1.53
C ILE A 3 -2.65 3.38 1.42
N GLY A 4 -2.03 2.97 0.32
CA GLY A 4 -1.59 1.60 0.08
C GLY A 4 -0.06 1.51 0.10
N ALA A 5 0.45 0.32 0.43
CA ALA A 5 1.87 0.01 0.41
C ALA A 5 2.19 -1.06 -0.63
N GLU A 6 3.05 -0.77 -1.60
CA GLU A 6 3.62 -1.78 -2.49
C GLU A 6 4.68 -2.59 -1.76
N LEU A 7 4.42 -3.89 -1.65
CA LEU A 7 5.34 -4.87 -1.09
C LEU A 7 5.97 -5.68 -2.22
N ARG A 8 7.30 -5.77 -2.17
CA ARG A 8 8.12 -6.51 -3.13
C ARG A 8 9.10 -7.41 -2.40
N LEU A 9 9.45 -8.55 -2.99
CA LEU A 9 10.54 -9.35 -2.48
C LEU A 9 11.84 -8.55 -2.59
N GLY A 10 12.52 -8.41 -1.46
CA GLY A 10 13.83 -7.78 -1.33
C GLY A 10 14.87 -8.79 -0.80
N GLY A 11 15.91 -8.28 -0.14
CA GLY A 11 16.96 -9.12 0.43
C GLY A 11 16.47 -10.02 1.58
N ASP A 12 15.86 -9.43 2.61
CA ASP A 12 15.34 -10.16 3.77
C ASP A 12 13.82 -10.30 3.71
N VAL A 13 13.34 -11.54 3.56
CA VAL A 13 11.92 -11.87 3.51
C VAL A 13 11.25 -11.73 4.88
N GLY A 14 11.98 -11.96 5.98
CA GLY A 14 11.49 -11.77 7.33
C GLY A 14 11.20 -10.31 7.64
N GLU A 15 12.08 -9.41 7.18
CA GLU A 15 11.88 -7.96 7.26
C GLU A 15 10.64 -7.51 6.49
N LEU A 16 10.45 -8.00 5.26
CA LEU A 16 9.27 -7.70 4.44
C LEU A 16 7.96 -8.02 5.17
N PHE A 17 7.87 -9.17 5.85
CA PHE A 17 6.66 -9.55 6.59
C PHE A 17 6.50 -8.79 7.90
N ALA A 18 7.60 -8.38 8.53
CA ALA A 18 7.55 -7.46 9.67
C ALA A 18 7.01 -6.09 9.24
N ASP A 19 7.48 -5.56 8.12
CA ASP A 19 7.01 -4.30 7.54
C ASP A 19 5.54 -4.37 7.15
N ALA A 20 5.11 -5.45 6.49
CA ALA A 20 3.71 -5.67 6.13
C ALA A 20 2.78 -5.56 7.35
N ARG A 21 3.17 -6.19 8.46
CA ARG A 21 2.44 -6.13 9.74
C ARG A 21 2.52 -4.74 10.37
N ALA A 22 3.66 -4.09 10.31
CA ALA A 22 3.84 -2.75 10.86
C ALA A 22 2.98 -1.72 10.12
N LEU A 23 2.94 -1.79 8.79
CA LEU A 23 2.11 -0.94 7.92
C LEU A 23 0.62 -1.18 8.15
N GLU A 24 0.20 -2.46 8.22
CA GLU A 24 -1.18 -2.81 8.59
C GLU A 24 -1.56 -2.25 9.97
N ALA A 25 -0.69 -2.42 10.97
CA ALA A 25 -0.94 -1.91 12.31
C ALA A 25 -0.93 -0.37 12.38
N ALA A 26 -0.17 0.28 11.50
CA ALA A 26 -0.15 1.73 11.35
C ALA A 26 -1.39 2.30 10.65
N GLY A 27 -2.19 1.46 10.00
CA GLY A 27 -3.42 1.87 9.33
C GLY A 27 -3.32 2.01 7.82
N ALA A 28 -2.36 1.34 7.17
CA ALA A 28 -2.38 1.19 5.72
C ALA A 28 -3.71 0.53 5.29
N ASP A 29 -4.39 1.12 4.31
CA ASP A 29 -5.67 0.61 3.80
C ASP A 29 -5.46 -0.73 3.09
N SER A 30 -4.36 -0.83 2.35
CA SER A 30 -4.09 -1.92 1.43
C SER A 30 -2.61 -2.23 1.28
N LEU A 31 -2.29 -3.51 1.07
CA LEU A 31 -0.97 -4.03 0.74
C LEU A 31 -1.01 -4.54 -0.69
N TRP A 32 -0.08 -4.09 -1.51
CA TRP A 32 -0.10 -4.23 -2.96
C TRP A 32 1.03 -5.12 -3.43
N VAL A 33 0.70 -6.07 -4.29
CA VAL A 33 1.66 -6.90 -5.00
C VAL A 33 1.52 -6.62 -6.48
N LEU A 34 2.49 -5.87 -7.02
CA LEU A 34 2.57 -5.61 -8.46
C LEU A 34 3.27 -6.78 -9.15
N THR A 35 2.78 -7.17 -10.32
CA THR A 35 3.44 -8.17 -11.17
C THR A 35 4.78 -7.66 -11.65
N ARG A 36 5.80 -8.52 -11.59
CA ARG A 36 7.17 -8.27 -12.04
C ARG A 36 7.75 -9.57 -12.59
N ASP A 37 8.81 -9.47 -13.37
CA ASP A 37 9.42 -10.64 -14.03
C ASP A 37 10.22 -11.53 -13.06
N ASP A 38 10.60 -10.99 -11.89
CA ASP A 38 11.48 -11.61 -10.91
C ASP A 38 10.77 -12.20 -9.68
N GLN A 39 9.44 -12.09 -9.60
CA GLN A 39 8.65 -12.64 -8.50
C GLN A 39 7.27 -13.13 -8.95
N ASP A 40 6.79 -14.23 -8.36
CA ASP A 40 5.41 -14.65 -8.53
C ASP A 40 4.48 -13.82 -7.61
N PRO A 41 3.58 -13.00 -8.18
CA PRO A 41 2.72 -12.12 -7.39
C PRO A 41 1.70 -12.88 -6.54
N TRP A 42 1.25 -14.05 -6.96
CA TRP A 42 0.28 -14.87 -6.22
C TRP A 42 0.92 -15.53 -5.01
N ILE A 43 2.18 -15.99 -5.13
CA ILE A 43 2.93 -16.57 -4.00
C ILE A 43 3.19 -15.50 -2.94
N LEU A 44 3.66 -14.32 -3.33
CA LEU A 44 3.88 -13.23 -2.39
C LEU A 44 2.56 -12.81 -1.72
N ALA A 45 1.48 -12.66 -2.49
CA ALA A 45 0.17 -12.33 -1.93
C ALA A 45 -0.33 -13.40 -0.94
N ALA A 46 -0.09 -14.68 -1.19
CA ALA A 46 -0.41 -15.77 -0.26
C ALA A 46 0.38 -15.67 1.05
N ALA A 47 1.67 -15.34 0.99
CA ALA A 47 2.49 -15.12 2.18
C ALA A 47 2.01 -13.90 2.99
N LEU A 48 1.64 -12.82 2.32
CA LEU A 48 1.04 -11.64 2.96
C LEU A 48 -0.33 -11.96 3.57
N ALA A 49 -1.17 -12.75 2.90
CA ALA A 49 -2.45 -13.22 3.44
C ALA A 49 -2.30 -14.04 4.73
N ALA A 50 -1.23 -14.84 4.83
CA ALA A 50 -0.93 -15.63 6.02
C ALA A 50 -0.37 -14.81 7.19
N THR A 51 0.23 -13.65 6.91
CA THR A 51 0.95 -12.84 7.90
C THR A 51 0.22 -11.57 8.32
N THR A 52 -0.88 -11.21 7.66
CA THR A 52 -1.69 -10.00 7.89
C THR A 52 -3.17 -10.35 8.02
N TRP A 53 -3.99 -9.45 8.58
CA TRP A 53 -5.36 -9.78 8.99
C TRP A 53 -6.45 -8.76 8.64
N ARG A 54 -6.11 -7.51 8.34
CA ARG A 54 -7.03 -6.38 8.23
C ARG A 54 -6.93 -5.63 6.90
N ALA A 55 -5.73 -5.30 6.44
CA ALA A 55 -5.53 -4.49 5.24
C ALA A 55 -6.04 -5.25 3.99
N ARG A 56 -6.54 -4.54 2.98
CA ARG A 56 -6.87 -5.18 1.69
C ARG A 56 -5.59 -5.72 1.06
N LEU A 57 -5.67 -6.84 0.36
CA LEU A 57 -4.56 -7.42 -0.40
C LEU A 57 -4.86 -7.25 -1.88
N VAL A 58 -4.09 -6.39 -2.55
CA VAL A 58 -4.32 -6.04 -3.95
C VAL A 58 -3.25 -6.69 -4.82
N VAL A 59 -3.66 -7.51 -5.78
CA VAL A 59 -2.77 -8.09 -6.80
C VAL A 59 -3.00 -7.38 -8.13
N VAL A 60 -1.94 -6.89 -8.77
CA VAL A 60 -2.06 -6.05 -9.97
C VAL A 60 -1.31 -6.66 -11.15
N GLY A 61 -2.01 -6.78 -12.29
CA GLY A 61 -1.42 -7.18 -13.58
C GLY A 61 -1.01 -8.65 -13.68
N ALA A 62 -1.43 -9.48 -12.73
CA ALA A 62 -1.12 -10.90 -12.72
C ALA A 62 -2.15 -11.65 -13.56
N THR A 63 -1.70 -12.64 -14.35
CA THR A 63 -2.63 -13.56 -15.03
C THR A 63 -3.48 -14.27 -13.99
N GLU A 64 -4.80 -14.09 -14.07
CA GLU A 64 -5.73 -14.72 -13.15
C GLU A 64 -5.86 -16.22 -13.41
N HIS A 65 -5.81 -16.99 -12.32
CA HIS A 65 -6.18 -18.40 -12.30
C HIS A 65 -7.31 -18.59 -11.30
N ALA A 66 -8.47 -19.05 -11.77
CA ALA A 66 -9.70 -19.13 -10.96
C ALA A 66 -9.48 -19.89 -9.64
N ALA A 67 -8.77 -21.02 -9.68
CA ALA A 67 -8.46 -21.81 -8.49
C ALA A 67 -7.54 -21.08 -7.49
N VAL A 68 -6.54 -20.34 -7.99
CA VAL A 68 -5.62 -19.54 -7.16
C VAL A 68 -6.39 -18.41 -6.49
N ARG A 69 -7.22 -17.69 -7.26
CA ARG A 69 -8.06 -16.60 -6.75
C ARG A 69 -9.00 -17.07 -5.65
N VAL A 70 -9.74 -18.17 -5.87
CA VAL A 70 -10.66 -18.74 -4.86
C VAL A 70 -9.90 -19.16 -3.60
N THR A 71 -8.73 -19.77 -3.76
CA THR A 71 -7.92 -20.20 -2.62
C THR A 71 -7.41 -19.00 -1.83
N LEU A 72 -6.88 -18.00 -2.51
CA LEU A 72 -6.30 -16.82 -1.88
C LEU A 72 -7.36 -15.90 -1.27
N ASP A 73 -8.55 -15.81 -1.86
CA ASP A 73 -9.69 -15.12 -1.26
C ASP A 73 -10.07 -15.74 0.09
N ARG A 74 -10.11 -17.09 0.16
CA ARG A 74 -10.35 -17.81 1.42
C ARG A 74 -9.24 -17.61 2.44
N LEU A 75 -7.97 -17.68 2.03
CA LEU A 75 -6.81 -17.47 2.91
C LEU A 75 -6.77 -16.03 3.47
N SER A 76 -7.08 -15.05 2.61
CA SER A 76 -7.12 -13.64 2.97
C SER A 76 -8.39 -13.28 3.76
N ARG A 77 -9.39 -14.16 3.80
CA ARG A 77 -10.69 -13.97 4.47
C ARG A 77 -11.51 -12.84 3.81
N GLY A 78 -11.59 -12.85 2.48
CA GLY A 78 -12.36 -11.88 1.70
C GLY A 78 -11.68 -10.52 1.56
N ARG A 79 -10.36 -10.45 1.77
CA ARG A 79 -9.57 -9.21 1.63
C ARG A 79 -8.84 -9.14 0.29
N LEU A 80 -8.98 -10.13 -0.59
CA LEU A 80 -8.32 -10.15 -1.89
C LEU A 80 -9.05 -9.26 -2.89
N PHE A 81 -8.31 -8.35 -3.52
CA PHE A 81 -8.77 -7.50 -4.61
C PHE A 81 -7.82 -7.61 -5.79
N ILE A 82 -8.37 -7.54 -7.00
CA ILE A 82 -7.57 -7.54 -8.23
C ILE A 82 -7.58 -6.13 -8.80
N GLY A 83 -6.39 -5.62 -9.09
CA GLY A 83 -6.19 -4.34 -9.73
C GLY A 83 -5.85 -4.48 -11.20
N GLU A 84 -6.47 -3.65 -12.02
CA GLU A 84 -6.18 -3.53 -13.45
C GLU A 84 -5.37 -2.25 -13.71
N ARG A 85 -4.24 -2.37 -14.40
CA ARG A 85 -3.48 -1.18 -14.80
C ARG A 85 -4.22 -0.44 -15.92
N SER A 86 -4.46 0.84 -15.69
CA SER A 86 -4.93 1.82 -16.66
C SER A 86 -3.88 2.93 -16.80
N ALA A 87 -3.91 3.69 -17.89
CA ALA A 87 -2.82 4.59 -18.31
C ALA A 87 -2.03 5.28 -17.18
N ASP A 88 -2.72 5.97 -16.26
CA ASP A 88 -2.18 6.71 -15.13
C ASP A 88 -2.59 6.17 -13.75
N ALA A 89 -3.29 5.03 -13.70
CA ALA A 89 -3.97 4.55 -12.52
C ALA A 89 -3.98 3.02 -12.41
N VAL A 90 -4.22 2.50 -11.21
CA VAL A 90 -4.74 1.15 -11.03
C VAL A 90 -6.20 1.24 -10.64
N LEU A 91 -7.05 0.52 -11.38
CA LEU A 91 -8.47 0.41 -11.11
C LEU A 91 -8.69 -0.80 -10.20
N VAL A 92 -9.33 -0.58 -9.05
CA VAL A 92 -9.64 -1.63 -8.09
C VAL A 92 -11.10 -1.50 -7.70
N ALA A 93 -11.89 -2.57 -7.84
CA ALA A 93 -13.25 -2.57 -7.30
C ALA A 93 -13.20 -2.60 -5.77
N ASP A 94 -14.02 -1.80 -5.10
CA ASP A 94 -14.26 -1.93 -3.66
C ASP A 94 -15.18 -3.12 -3.35
N ALA A 95 -15.54 -3.30 -2.06
CA ALA A 95 -16.37 -4.42 -1.63
C ALA A 95 -17.81 -4.35 -2.21
N GLU A 96 -18.26 -3.13 -2.54
CA GLU A 96 -19.55 -2.82 -3.13
C GLU A 96 -19.54 -2.87 -4.66
N GLY A 97 -18.37 -3.06 -5.28
CA GLY A 97 -18.18 -3.13 -6.72
C GLY A 97 -17.96 -1.78 -7.40
N THR A 98 -17.83 -0.69 -6.64
CA THR A 98 -17.48 0.62 -7.17
C THR A 98 -16.00 0.65 -7.54
N THR A 99 -15.68 1.14 -8.73
CA THR A 99 -14.29 1.23 -9.19
C THR A 99 -13.57 2.41 -8.56
N GLU A 100 -12.53 2.13 -7.79
CA GLU A 100 -11.60 3.10 -7.23
C GLU A 100 -10.40 3.30 -8.15
N ARG A 101 -9.98 4.55 -8.32
CA ARG A 101 -8.73 4.91 -8.99
C ARG A 101 -7.61 5.09 -7.97
N TRP A 102 -6.50 4.38 -8.17
CA TRP A 102 -5.32 4.45 -7.32
C TRP A 102 -4.10 4.92 -8.11
N ALA A 103 -3.35 5.88 -7.57
CA ALA A 103 -2.10 6.32 -8.21
C ALA A 103 -0.90 5.61 -7.58
N ILE A 104 -0.06 4.98 -8.40
CA ILE A 104 1.25 4.50 -7.96
C ILE A 104 2.20 5.69 -7.95
N CYS A 105 2.81 5.96 -6.81
CA CYS A 105 3.64 7.14 -6.57
C CYS A 105 4.99 6.75 -5.98
N GLU A 106 6.00 7.59 -6.24
CA GLU A 106 7.26 7.52 -5.53
C GLU A 106 7.09 8.05 -4.09
N ILE A 107 7.98 7.60 -3.21
CA ILE A 107 8.02 8.09 -1.82
C ILE A 107 8.35 9.60 -1.80
N PRO A 108 7.52 10.46 -1.17
CA PRO A 108 7.76 11.90 -1.16
C PRO A 108 9.07 12.23 -0.44
N ALA A 109 9.76 13.28 -0.89
CA ALA A 109 11.03 13.70 -0.30
C ALA A 109 10.85 14.38 1.06
N SER A 110 9.69 15.03 1.29
CA SER A 110 9.38 15.75 2.51
C SER A 110 7.89 15.66 2.91
N ARG A 111 7.57 16.13 4.12
CA ARG A 111 6.18 16.28 4.61
C ARG A 111 5.38 17.30 3.79
N ALA A 112 6.04 18.34 3.28
CA ALA A 112 5.41 19.30 2.38
C ALA A 112 5.04 18.64 1.05
N ASP A 113 5.97 17.88 0.46
CA ASP A 113 5.71 17.14 -0.79
C ASP A 113 4.62 16.08 -0.60
N TRP A 114 4.58 15.43 0.56
CA TRP A 114 3.49 14.53 0.93
C TRP A 114 2.12 15.21 0.91
N LYS A 115 1.98 16.36 1.57
CA LYS A 115 0.74 17.13 1.60
C LYS A 115 0.30 17.55 0.19
N THR A 116 1.24 18.07 -0.61
CA THR A 116 1.00 18.47 -2.00
C THR A 116 0.57 17.29 -2.86
N LEU A 117 1.32 16.19 -2.84
CA LEU A 117 1.01 14.97 -3.59
C LEU A 117 -0.41 14.48 -3.28
N ARG A 118 -0.79 14.44 -1.99
CA ARG A 118 -2.13 13.99 -1.60
C ARG A 118 -3.23 14.90 -2.12
N ALA A 119 -3.08 16.21 -1.95
CA ALA A 119 -4.06 17.19 -2.40
C ALA A 119 -4.23 17.15 -3.92
N GLU A 120 -3.13 17.02 -4.68
CA GLU A 120 -3.16 16.93 -6.14
C GLU A 120 -3.85 15.65 -6.62
N ARG A 121 -3.53 14.49 -6.02
CA ARG A 121 -4.15 13.22 -6.42
C ARG A 121 -5.63 13.17 -6.06
N GLU A 122 -6.00 13.69 -4.91
CA GLU A 122 -7.41 13.82 -4.52
C GLU A 122 -8.17 14.75 -5.48
N ALA A 123 -7.59 15.90 -5.86
CA ALA A 123 -8.18 16.81 -6.84
C ALA A 123 -8.31 16.19 -8.25
N GLN A 124 -7.45 15.23 -8.59
CA GLN A 124 -7.52 14.43 -9.83
C GLN A 124 -8.52 13.27 -9.74
N GLY A 125 -9.20 13.08 -8.61
CA GLY A 125 -10.20 12.04 -8.41
C GLY A 125 -9.64 10.66 -8.07
N PHE A 126 -8.40 10.56 -7.60
CA PHE A 126 -7.87 9.32 -7.06
C PHE A 126 -8.44 9.06 -5.66
N ALA A 127 -8.93 7.84 -5.43
CA ALA A 127 -9.40 7.39 -4.12
C ALA A 127 -8.23 7.13 -3.15
N GLY A 128 -7.07 6.77 -3.69
CA GLY A 128 -5.88 6.46 -2.92
C GLY A 128 -4.58 6.54 -3.70
N ILE A 129 -3.49 6.47 -2.95
CA ILE A 129 -2.13 6.40 -3.49
C ILE A 129 -1.43 5.15 -2.97
N VAL A 130 -0.53 4.61 -3.77
CA VAL A 130 0.30 3.45 -3.44
C VAL A 130 1.75 3.89 -3.44
N LEU A 131 2.46 3.62 -2.34
CA LEU A 131 3.87 3.98 -2.16
C LEU A 131 4.71 2.71 -1.99
N PRO A 132 5.98 2.69 -2.43
CA PRO A 132 6.88 1.57 -2.18
C PRO A 132 7.12 1.37 -0.68
N ASN A 133 7.36 0.13 -0.25
CA ASN A 133 7.81 -0.22 1.10
C ASN A 133 9.21 0.39 1.40
N ASP A 134 9.22 1.68 1.73
CA ASP A 134 10.36 2.46 2.20
C ASP A 134 10.23 2.65 3.72
N PRO A 135 11.31 2.62 4.50
CA PRO A 135 11.26 2.84 5.96
C PRO A 135 10.50 4.11 6.38
N ARG A 136 10.49 5.16 5.54
CA ARG A 136 9.75 6.40 5.78
C ARG A 136 8.24 6.25 5.63
N LEU A 137 7.77 5.25 4.89
CA LEU A 137 6.33 5.02 4.67
C LEU A 137 5.61 4.78 5.99
N LEU A 138 6.22 4.03 6.91
CA LEU A 138 5.60 3.73 8.21
C LEU A 138 5.28 5.02 8.99
N ASP A 139 6.15 6.02 8.94
CA ASP A 139 5.92 7.31 9.60
C ASP A 139 4.83 8.15 8.90
N LEU A 140 4.77 8.09 7.58
CA LEU A 140 3.71 8.74 6.79
C LEU A 140 2.33 8.12 7.06
N VAL A 141 2.26 6.80 7.19
CA VAL A 141 1.00 6.08 7.45
C VAL A 141 0.53 6.30 8.88
N ARG A 142 1.42 6.29 9.87
CA ARG A 142 1.06 6.51 11.30
C ARG A 142 0.53 7.91 11.56
N ASN A 143 1.14 8.90 10.91
CA ASN A 143 0.91 10.31 11.20
C ASN A 143 0.57 11.07 9.91
N PRO A 144 -0.50 10.73 9.19
CA PRO A 144 -0.74 11.23 7.83
C PRO A 144 -0.86 12.76 7.77
N ASP A 145 -1.35 13.39 8.84
CA ASP A 145 -1.68 14.83 8.87
C ASP A 145 -0.76 15.66 9.76
N VAL A 146 0.29 15.07 10.32
CA VAL A 146 1.28 15.79 11.12
C VAL A 146 2.20 16.62 10.22
N GLU A 147 2.28 17.91 10.52
CA GLU A 147 3.22 18.86 9.91
C GLU A 147 4.61 18.71 10.58
N ASP A 148 5.69 19.00 9.86
CA ASP A 148 7.08 18.84 10.33
C ASP A 148 7.50 19.94 11.34
N ASP A 149 6.54 20.48 12.08
CA ASP A 149 6.75 21.48 13.12
C ASP A 149 7.40 20.80 14.33
N ARG A 150 8.69 20.47 14.19
CA ARG A 150 9.62 20.22 15.29
C ARG A 150 10.53 21.42 15.53
N ALA A 151 9.98 22.64 15.41
CA ALA A 151 10.67 23.88 15.75
C ALA A 151 10.79 24.11 17.28
N ASP A 152 10.08 23.30 18.06
CA ASP A 152 9.92 23.32 19.51
C ASP A 152 10.98 22.49 20.27
N ILE A 153 11.88 21.79 19.56
CA ILE A 153 13.12 21.26 20.17
C ILE A 153 14.21 22.35 20.15
N ARG A 154 13.96 23.44 20.89
CA ARG A 154 15.04 24.25 21.47
C ARG A 154 15.11 23.87 22.94
N LEU A 155 15.91 22.83 23.25
CA LEU A 155 16.36 22.56 24.61
C LEU A 155 17.00 23.84 25.14
N ALA A 156 16.34 24.48 26.10
CA ALA A 156 16.97 25.44 26.97
C ALA A 156 17.97 24.66 27.86
N PHE A 157 19.25 24.74 27.52
CA PHE A 157 20.30 24.50 28.50
C PHE A 157 20.33 25.74 29.40
N GLY A 158 19.80 25.59 30.61
CA GLY A 158 20.04 26.48 31.74
C GLY A 158 21.15 25.92 32.62
#